data_AF-A0A975RGY1-F1
#
_entry.id   AF-A0A975RGY1-F1
#
_cell.length_a   1.000
_cell.length_b   1.000
_cell.length_c   1.000
_cell.angle_alpha   90.00
_cell.angle_beta   90.00
_cell.angle_gamma   90.00
#
_symmetry.space_group_name_H-M   'P 1'
#
loop_
_entity.id
_entity.type
_entity.pdbx_description
1 polymer ?
#
loop_
_entity_poly.entity_id
_entity_poly.type
_entity_poly.pdbx_seq_one_letter_code
_entity_poly.pdbx_strand_id
1 'polypeptide(L)' 'MGKKGAKDPRERVRKLIKAGKVKKKCCRSKSRCKKCPVLALKKAKEKLAA' A
#
# COMPACT_ATOMS: atom_id res chain seq x y z
N MET A 1 -2.13 23.16 -4.02
CA MET A 1 -1.90 21.76 -3.58
C MET A 1 -2.97 21.42 -2.52
N GLY A 2 -4.16 20.94 -2.89
CA GLY A 2 -4.43 19.50 -3.05
C GLY A 2 -5.02 18.90 -1.76
N LYS A 3 -6.32 19.10 -1.50
CA LYS A 3 -7.05 18.36 -0.44
C LYS A 3 -7.17 16.87 -0.82
N LYS A 4 -6.11 16.08 -0.61
CA LYS A 4 -6.13 14.61 -0.76
C LYS A 4 -5.55 13.87 0.46
N GLY A 5 -5.51 14.54 1.62
CA GLY A 5 -4.73 14.10 2.79
C GLY A 5 -5.31 12.97 3.65
N ALA A 6 -6.37 12.27 3.26
CA ALA A 6 -6.93 11.21 4.13
C ALA A 6 -7.52 9.99 3.41
N LYS A 7 -8.00 10.15 2.16
CA LYS A 7 -8.75 9.09 1.45
C LYS A 7 -7.98 8.41 0.32
N ASP A 8 -6.71 8.73 0.10
CA ASP A 8 -5.97 8.13 -1.02
C ASP A 8 -5.28 6.82 -0.58
N PRO A 9 -5.73 5.63 -1.05
CA PRO A 9 -5.13 4.35 -0.69
C PRO A 9 -3.64 4.29 -1.05
N ARG A 10 -3.21 5.07 -2.05
CA ARG A 10 -1.80 5.15 -2.48
C ARG A 10 -0.93 5.81 -1.43
N GLU A 11 -1.44 6.81 -0.72
CA GLU A 11 -0.68 7.50 0.33
C GLU A 11 -0.43 6.58 1.53
N ARG A 12 -1.46 5.82 1.94
CA ARG A 12 -1.31 4.78 2.97
C ARG A 12 -0.23 3.77 2.59
N VAL A 13 -0.22 3.29 1.35
CA VAL A 13 0.83 2.35 0.90
C VAL A 13 2.21 3.01 0.86
N ARG A 14 2.32 4.28 0.45
CA ARG A 14 3.59 5.03 0.52
C ARG A 14 4.11 5.14 1.96
N LYS A 15 3.23 5.41 2.94
CA LYS A 15 3.58 5.42 4.37
C LYS A 15 4.07 4.04 4.84
N LEU A 16 3.41 2.96 4.43
CA LEU A 16 3.84 1.59 4.76
C LEU A 16 5.17 1.19 4.09
N ILE A 17 5.46 1.71 2.90
CA ILE A 17 6.76 1.52 2.23
C ILE A 17 7.85 2.26 3.00
N LYS A 18 7.61 3.52 3.39
CA LYS A 18 8.55 4.30 4.22
C LYS A 18 8.82 3.64 5.57
N ALA A 19 7.80 3.04 6.18
CA ALA A 19 7.92 2.30 7.44
C ALA A 19 8.58 0.91 7.29
N GLY A 20 9.04 0.51 6.09
CA GLY A 20 9.68 -0.79 5.84
C GLY A 20 8.74 -2.00 5.90
N LYS A 21 7.44 -1.78 6.14
CA LYS A 21 6.41 -2.83 6.22
C LYS A 21 6.06 -3.41 4.84
N VAL A 22 6.21 -2.61 3.78
CA VAL A 22 5.91 -2.97 2.39
C VAL A 22 7.12 -2.69 1.50
N LYS A 23 7.40 -3.57 0.55
CA LYS A 23 8.50 -3.39 -0.42
C LYS A 23 8.18 -2.29 -1.44
N LYS A 24 9.22 -1.60 -1.91
CA LYS A 24 9.11 -0.56 -2.96
C LYS A 24 8.63 -1.11 -4.30
N LYS A 25 8.98 -2.36 -4.65
CA LYS A 25 8.57 -3.06 -5.88
C LYS A 25 7.96 -4.42 -5.55
N CYS A 26 7.02 -4.87 -6.39
CA CYS A 26 6.52 -6.25 -6.34
C CYS A 26 7.66 -7.20 -6.71
N CYS A 27 8.06 -8.07 -5.79
CA CYS A 27 9.15 -9.02 -6.01
C CYS A 27 8.70 -10.34 -6.66
N ARG A 28 7.43 -10.44 -7.11
CA ARG A 28 6.82 -11.59 -7.84
C ARG A 28 7.03 -12.97 -7.21
N SER A 29 7.32 -13.01 -5.90
CA SER A 29 7.67 -14.22 -5.16
C SER A 29 6.61 -14.48 -4.10
N LYS A 30 6.06 -15.71 -4.09
CA LYS A 30 4.92 -16.09 -3.24
C LYS A 30 5.20 -15.88 -1.75
N SER A 31 6.40 -16.21 -1.26
CA SER A 31 6.79 -16.03 0.14
C SER A 31 6.81 -14.57 0.60
N ARG A 32 7.08 -13.64 -0.32
CA ARG A 32 7.23 -12.21 -0.05
C ARG A 32 5.97 -11.40 -0.36
N CYS A 33 4.89 -12.06 -0.79
CA CYS A 33 3.59 -11.42 -1.06
C CYS A 33 3.01 -10.68 0.15
N LYS A 34 3.30 -11.12 1.38
CA LYS A 34 2.86 -10.43 2.62
C LYS A 34 3.35 -8.98 2.71
N LYS A 35 4.49 -8.66 2.10
CA LYS A 35 5.08 -7.31 2.01
C LYS A 35 4.90 -6.67 0.62
N CYS A 36 4.02 -7.21 -0.24
CA CYS A 36 3.87 -6.75 -1.62
C CYS A 36 3.08 -5.42 -1.69
N PRO A 37 3.58 -4.40 -2.41
CA PRO A 37 2.89 -3.13 -2.56
C PRO A 37 1.54 -3.27 -3.28
N VAL A 38 1.38 -4.25 -4.16
CA VAL A 38 0.11 -4.48 -4.89
C VAL A 38 -0.98 -5.02 -3.96
N LEU A 39 -0.65 -6.00 -3.11
CA LEU A 39 -1.61 -6.51 -2.12
C LEU A 39 -1.92 -5.47 -1.04
N ALA A 40 -0.93 -4.68 -0.63
CA ALA A 40 -1.15 -3.56 0.27
C ALA A 40 -2.10 -2.51 -0.34
N LEU A 41 -1.98 -2.22 -1.64
CA LEU A 41 -2.90 -1.32 -2.35
C LEU A 41 -4.31 -1.88 -2.43
N LYS A 42 -4.49 -3.18 -2.71
CA LYS A 42 -5.81 -3.82 -2.73
C LYS A 42 -6.47 -3.73 -1.35
N LYS A 43 -5.77 -4.14 -0.28
CA LYS A 43 -6.27 -4.04 1.10
C LYS A 43 -6.59 -2.61 1.53
N ALA A 44 -5.77 -1.64 1.11
CA ALA A 44 -6.00 -0.25 1.43
C ALA A 44 -7.24 0.30 0.72
N LYS A 45 -7.51 -0.13 -0.53
CA LYS A 45 -8.74 0.21 -1.25
C LYS A 45 -9.98 -0.42 -0.60
N GLU A 46 -9.92 -1.71 -0.27
CA GLU A 46 -11.01 -2.42 0.42
C GLU A 46 -11.36 -1.73 1.74
N LYS A 47 -10.35 -1.37 2.54
CA LYS A 47 -10.52 -0.63 3.81
C LYS A 47 -10.97 0.83 3.68
N LEU A 48 -11.00 1.37 2.47
CA LEU A 48 -11.49 2.74 2.19
C LEU A 48 -12.86 2.71 1.49
N ALA A 49 -13.27 1.56 0.96
CA ALA A 49 -14.57 1.33 0.33
C ALA A 49 -15.60 0.73 1.32
N ALA A 50 -15.12 0.09 2.40
CA ALA A 50 -15.89 -0.25 3.59
C ALA A 50 -15.84 0.89 4.62
#